data_AF-A0A158IJT5-F1
#
_entry.id   AF-A0A158IJT5-F1
#
_cell.length_a   1.000
_cell.length_b   1.000
_cell.length_c   1.000
_cell.angle_alpha   90.00
_cell.angle_beta   90.00
_cell.angle_gamma   90.00
#
_symmetry.space_group_name_H-M   'P 1'
#
loop_
_entity.id
_entity.type
_entity.pdbx_description
1 polymer ?
#
loop_
_entity_poly.entity_id
_entity_poly.type
_entity_poly.pdbx_seq_one_letter_code
_entity_poly.pdbx_strand_id
1 'polypeptide(L)'
;MWSTSCPVSSSISVSNSDYLREHARRLLRHAREGDTSAAMPVLRRLLAARITRAERLADLHAIRGELQLKHLLAMLAAELGYASWDVCQADIDAQAGAIIDRYRLDAGAFNDFEKNWFANEREAREWQREHGGYIVRYGEQAVAILKRE
;
A
#
# COMPACT_ATOMS: atom_id res chain seq x y z
N MET A 1 -18.93 -11.13 20.38
CA MET A 1 -18.88 -10.31 19.17
C MET A 1 -17.42 -10.18 18.77
N TRP A 2 -17.00 -10.86 17.70
CA TRP A 2 -15.63 -10.73 17.19
C TRP A 2 -15.43 -9.33 16.60
N SER A 3 -14.29 -8.70 16.86
CA SER A 3 -14.01 -7.34 16.43
C SER A 3 -13.69 -7.31 14.92
N THR A 4 -14.32 -6.39 14.20
CA THR A 4 -14.06 -6.11 12.78
C THR A 4 -13.21 -4.85 12.59
N SER A 5 -12.59 -4.35 13.66
CA SER A 5 -11.76 -3.15 13.63
C SER A 5 -10.32 -3.48 13.27
N CYS A 6 -9.61 -2.55 12.61
CA CYS A 6 -8.21 -2.73 12.25
C CYS A 6 -7.34 -2.92 13.50
N PRO A 7 -6.62 -4.05 13.63
CA PRO A 7 -5.90 -4.36 14.86
C PRO A 7 -4.61 -3.54 15.06
N VAL A 8 -4.15 -2.83 14.03
CA VAL A 8 -2.91 -2.03 14.04
C VAL A 8 -3.19 -0.53 14.28
N SER A 9 -4.46 -0.10 14.28
CA SER A 9 -4.81 1.32 14.48
C SER A 9 -4.51 1.87 15.88
N SER A 10 -4.17 1.02 16.86
CA SER A 10 -4.13 1.42 18.27
C SER A 10 -2.82 2.05 18.75
N SER A 11 -1.71 1.99 18.00
CA SER A 11 -0.39 2.33 18.58
C SER A 11 0.21 3.68 18.19
N ILE A 12 -0.15 4.33 17.06
CA ILE A 12 0.33 5.71 16.76
C ILE A 12 -0.70 6.40 15.84
N SER A 13 -1.26 7.54 16.27
CA SER A 13 -2.13 8.41 15.46
C SER A 13 -1.31 9.18 14.41
N VAL A 14 -0.67 8.47 13.50
CA VAL A 14 -0.03 9.07 12.32
C VAL A 14 -1.11 9.35 11.29
N SER A 15 -1.12 10.56 10.73
CA SER A 15 -1.98 10.91 9.61
C SER A 15 -1.74 9.96 8.42
N ASN A 16 -2.74 9.75 7.56
CA ASN A 16 -2.57 8.88 6.39
C ASN A 16 -1.51 9.48 5.45
N SER A 17 -1.48 10.80 5.31
CA SER A 17 -0.52 11.52 4.47
C SER A 17 0.92 11.35 4.97
N ASP A 18 1.16 11.41 6.28
CA ASP A 18 2.50 11.19 6.85
C ASP A 18 2.96 9.75 6.69
N TYR A 19 2.06 8.77 6.89
CA TYR A 19 2.38 7.37 6.62
C TYR A 19 2.79 7.17 5.15
N LEU A 20 2.05 7.77 4.20
CA LEU A 20 2.36 7.67 2.77
C LEU A 20 3.69 8.33 2.41
N ARG A 21 4.05 9.46 3.04
CA ARG A 21 5.37 10.09 2.85
C ARG A 21 6.51 9.20 3.33
N GLU A 22 6.39 8.61 4.51
CA GLU A 22 7.39 7.66 5.03
C GLU A 22 7.48 6.41 4.16
N HIS A 23 6.34 5.88 3.72
CA HIS A 23 6.30 4.77 2.78
C HIS A 23 6.98 5.12 1.45
N ALA A 24 6.71 6.29 0.87
CA ALA A 24 7.36 6.77 -0.35
C ALA A 24 8.88 6.91 -0.20
N ARG A 25 9.37 7.38 0.96
CA ARG A 25 10.82 7.45 1.26
C ARG A 25 11.45 6.07 1.29
N ARG A 26 10.80 5.08 1.92
CA ARG A 26 11.26 3.68 1.92
C ARG A 26 11.29 3.10 0.51
N LEU A 27 10.24 3.31 -0.28
CA LEU A 27 10.20 2.87 -1.67
C LEU A 27 11.31 3.50 -2.52
N LEU A 28 11.57 4.79 -2.34
CA LEU A 28 12.64 5.50 -3.03
C LEU A 28 14.01 4.89 -2.69
N ARG A 29 14.25 4.58 -1.41
CA ARG A 29 15.47 3.88 -0.98
C ARG A 29 15.58 2.51 -1.64
N HIS A 30 14.52 1.69 -1.64
CA HIS A 30 14.53 0.39 -2.31
C HIS A 30 14.77 0.52 -3.82
N ALA A 31 14.19 1.52 -4.48
CA ALA A 31 14.36 1.73 -5.91
C ALA A 31 15.79 2.16 -6.29
N ARG A 32 16.45 2.98 -5.46
CA ARG A 32 17.80 3.51 -5.74
C ARG A 32 18.90 2.59 -5.27
N GLU A 33 18.84 2.20 -4.01
CA GLU A 33 19.91 1.55 -3.25
C GLU A 33 19.67 0.06 -3.04
N GLY A 34 18.43 -0.42 -3.25
CA GLY A 34 18.11 -1.83 -3.11
C GLY A 34 18.71 -2.69 -4.21
N ASP A 35 18.92 -3.96 -3.89
CA ASP A 35 19.22 -4.99 -4.88
C ASP A 35 18.12 -5.09 -5.93
N THR A 36 18.41 -5.73 -7.06
CA THR A 36 17.44 -5.86 -8.16
C THR A 36 16.09 -6.42 -7.69
N SER A 37 16.09 -7.39 -6.78
CA SER A 37 14.86 -7.98 -6.21
C SER A 37 14.02 -6.96 -5.43
N ALA A 38 14.64 -6.01 -4.72
CA ALA A 38 13.96 -4.97 -3.97
C ALA A 38 13.54 -3.78 -4.86
N ALA A 39 14.35 -3.42 -5.86
CA ALA A 39 14.08 -2.32 -6.76
C ALA A 39 12.97 -2.65 -7.78
N MET A 40 12.97 -3.87 -8.34
CA MET A 40 12.07 -4.26 -9.42
C MET A 40 10.58 -4.04 -9.13
N PRO A 41 10.02 -4.42 -7.96
CA PRO A 41 8.61 -4.18 -7.65
C PRO A 41 8.25 -2.68 -7.69
N VAL A 42 9.13 -1.81 -7.16
CA VAL A 42 8.89 -0.37 -7.14
C VAL A 42 8.91 0.22 -8.55
N LEU A 43 9.88 -0.20 -9.37
CA LEU A 43 10.00 0.27 -10.76
C LEU A 43 8.83 -0.20 -11.63
N ARG A 44 8.33 -1.43 -11.41
CA ARG A 44 7.11 -1.92 -12.09
C ARG A 44 5.88 -1.09 -11.74
N ARG A 45 5.72 -0.72 -10.46
CA ARG A 45 4.64 0.17 -10.01
C ARG A 45 4.73 1.56 -10.64
N LEU A 46 5.93 2.14 -10.69
CA LEU A 46 6.17 3.43 -11.35
C LEU A 46 5.82 3.40 -12.86
N LEU A 47 6.18 2.31 -13.55
CA LEU A 47 5.87 2.11 -14.95
C LEU A 47 4.36 1.96 -15.19
N ALA A 48 3.67 1.17 -14.37
CA ALA A 48 2.23 0.99 -14.45
C ALA A 48 1.47 2.31 -14.20
N ALA A 49 1.96 3.14 -13.27
CA ALA A 49 1.39 4.45 -12.97
C ALA A 49 1.73 5.54 -14.03
N ARG A 50 2.58 5.24 -15.02
CA ARG A 50 2.99 6.15 -16.11
C ARG A 50 3.50 7.52 -15.64
N ILE A 51 4.15 7.58 -14.48
CA ILE A 51 4.65 8.83 -13.88
C ILE A 51 5.92 9.34 -14.56
N THR A 52 6.70 8.44 -15.13
CA THR A 52 7.98 8.77 -15.80
C THR A 52 7.83 8.66 -17.32
N ARG A 53 8.75 9.29 -18.04
CA ARG A 53 8.83 9.18 -19.51
C ARG A 53 9.42 7.85 -20.00
N ALA A 54 9.93 7.02 -19.09
CA ALA A 54 10.48 5.72 -19.45
C ALA A 54 9.34 4.78 -19.88
N GLU A 55 9.42 4.26 -21.09
CA GLU A 55 8.44 3.31 -21.63
C GLU A 55 8.74 1.87 -21.23
N ARG A 56 10.00 1.58 -20.88
CA ARG A 56 10.46 0.22 -20.54
C ARG A 56 11.03 0.17 -19.14
N LEU A 57 10.83 -0.97 -18.50
CA LEU A 57 11.36 -1.24 -17.16
C LEU A 57 12.89 -1.17 -17.10
N ALA A 58 13.57 -1.61 -18.17
CA ALA A 58 15.03 -1.56 -18.26
C ALA A 58 15.56 -0.12 -18.28
N ASP A 59 14.91 0.77 -19.04
CA ASP A 59 15.27 2.19 -19.11
C ASP A 59 15.06 2.85 -17.75
N LEU A 60 13.92 2.57 -17.12
CA LEU A 60 13.62 3.07 -15.78
C LEU A 60 14.62 2.58 -14.72
N HIS A 61 15.09 1.34 -14.84
CA HIS A 61 16.13 0.78 -13.97
C HIS A 61 17.49 1.42 -14.20
N ALA A 62 17.83 1.78 -15.44
CA ALA A 62 19.07 2.49 -15.77
C ALA A 62 19.09 3.90 -15.17
N ILE A 63 17.96 4.62 -15.20
CA ILE A 63 17.82 5.96 -14.63
C ILE A 63 17.37 5.97 -13.16
N ARG A 64 17.40 4.83 -12.45
CA ARG A 64 16.84 4.73 -11.09
C ARG A 64 17.47 5.70 -10.09
N GLY A 65 18.73 6.10 -10.31
CA GLY A 65 19.42 7.13 -9.53
C GLY A 65 18.77 8.53 -9.64
N GLU A 66 18.10 8.82 -10.75
CA GLU A 66 17.41 10.10 -10.99
C GLU A 66 16.00 10.15 -10.38
N LEU A 67 15.48 9.02 -9.88
CA LEU A 67 14.17 8.98 -9.24
C LEU A 67 14.11 9.89 -8.03
N GLN A 68 13.05 10.68 -7.90
CA GLN A 68 12.87 11.62 -6.80
C GLN A 68 11.64 11.24 -5.99
N LEU A 69 11.56 11.73 -4.75
CA LEU A 69 10.41 11.47 -3.87
C LEU A 69 9.08 11.86 -4.51
N LYS A 70 9.05 12.94 -5.30
CA LYS A 70 7.86 13.37 -6.05
C LYS A 70 7.32 12.30 -7.02
N HIS A 71 8.19 11.48 -7.61
CA HIS A 71 7.75 10.40 -8.51
C HIS A 71 7.04 9.29 -7.73
N LEU A 72 7.55 8.95 -6.53
CA LEU A 72 6.90 7.94 -5.67
C LEU A 72 5.59 8.46 -5.10
N LEU A 73 5.52 9.73 -4.68
CA LEU A 73 4.29 10.33 -4.19
C LEU A 73 3.22 10.42 -5.29
N ALA A 74 3.60 10.81 -6.50
CA ALA A 74 2.68 10.83 -7.65
C ALA A 74 2.19 9.43 -8.01
N MET A 75 3.06 8.42 -7.95
CA MET A 75 2.68 7.01 -8.15
C MET A 75 1.67 6.55 -7.09
N LEU A 76 1.92 6.82 -5.80
CA LEU A 76 0.99 6.44 -4.73
C LEU A 76 -0.37 7.14 -4.88
N ALA A 77 -0.38 8.42 -5.26
CA ALA A 77 -1.60 9.15 -5.55
C ALA A 77 -2.38 8.50 -6.71
N ALA A 78 -1.71 8.16 -7.81
CA ALA A 78 -2.31 7.50 -8.96
C ALA A 78 -2.89 6.11 -8.59
N GLU A 79 -2.17 5.32 -7.79
CA GLU A 79 -2.66 4.02 -7.30
C GLU A 79 -3.87 4.14 -6.38
N LEU A 80 -4.03 5.27 -5.68
CA LEU A 80 -5.19 5.60 -4.86
C LEU A 80 -6.34 6.23 -5.68
N GLY A 81 -6.14 6.46 -6.98
CA GLY A 81 -7.13 7.05 -7.89
C GLY A 81 -7.12 8.58 -7.93
N TYR A 82 -6.14 9.24 -7.32
CA TYR A 82 -6.00 10.70 -7.37
C TYR A 82 -5.17 11.16 -8.58
N ALA A 83 -5.49 12.35 -9.10
CA ALA A 83 -4.79 12.94 -10.24
C ALA A 83 -3.36 13.43 -9.89
N SER A 84 -3.14 13.86 -8.65
CA SER A 84 -1.84 14.34 -8.17
C SER A 84 -1.68 14.12 -6.67
N TRP A 85 -0.45 14.19 -6.19
CA TRP A 85 -0.16 14.11 -4.76
C TRP A 85 -0.81 15.24 -3.96
N ASP A 86 -0.88 16.47 -4.50
CA ASP A 86 -1.48 17.60 -3.76
C ASP A 86 -2.97 17.39 -3.49
N VAL A 87 -3.70 16.85 -4.47
CA VAL A 87 -5.12 16.47 -4.31
C VAL A 87 -5.25 15.32 -3.32
N CYS A 88 -4.39 14.30 -3.43
CA CYS A 88 -4.37 13.18 -2.50
C CYS A 88 -4.12 13.66 -1.06
N GLN A 89 -3.13 14.52 -0.84
CA GLN A 89 -2.75 15.01 0.47
C GLN A 89 -3.89 15.81 1.14
N ALA A 90 -4.64 16.58 0.37
CA ALA A 90 -5.75 17.39 0.90
C ALA A 90 -6.94 16.54 1.38
N ASP A 91 -7.15 15.36 0.80
CA ASP A 91 -8.32 14.51 1.07
C ASP A 91 -7.99 13.28 1.96
N ILE A 92 -6.80 12.69 1.82
CA ILE A 92 -6.49 11.37 2.38
C ILE A 92 -6.55 11.31 3.90
N ASP A 93 -6.31 12.43 4.59
CA ASP A 93 -6.36 12.50 6.04
C ASP A 93 -7.80 12.53 6.59
N ALA A 94 -8.78 12.89 5.76
CA ALA A 94 -10.21 12.76 6.09
C ALA A 94 -10.75 11.35 5.80
N GLN A 95 -10.03 10.55 5.00
CA GLN A 95 -10.43 9.18 4.66
C GLN A 95 -10.14 8.19 5.79
N ALA A 96 -10.93 7.12 5.85
CA ALA A 96 -10.68 6.02 6.78
C ALA A 96 -9.33 5.35 6.48
N GLY A 97 -8.58 4.97 7.52
CA GLY A 97 -7.27 4.32 7.38
C GLY A 97 -7.27 3.04 6.55
N ALA A 98 -8.44 2.42 6.35
CA ALA A 98 -8.66 1.29 5.45
C ALA A 98 -8.12 1.51 4.03
N ILE A 99 -8.11 2.76 3.55
CA ILE A 99 -7.65 3.11 2.20
C ILE A 99 -6.15 2.86 1.99
N ILE A 100 -5.34 2.90 3.07
CA ILE A 100 -3.90 2.68 3.04
C ILE A 100 -3.47 1.33 3.62
N ASP A 101 -4.41 0.47 4.04
CA ASP A 101 -4.07 -0.78 4.71
C ASP A 101 -3.36 -1.80 3.81
N ARG A 102 -3.56 -1.74 2.48
CA ARG A 102 -2.76 -2.51 1.53
C ARG A 102 -1.25 -2.22 1.68
N TYR A 103 -0.88 -0.97 1.92
CA TYR A 103 0.51 -0.57 2.08
C TYR A 103 1.08 -0.97 3.44
N ARG A 104 0.22 -1.00 4.47
CA ARG A 104 0.57 -1.53 5.80
C ARG A 104 0.76 -3.05 5.75
N LEU A 105 -0.06 -3.75 4.96
CA LEU A 105 0.10 -5.17 4.69
C LEU A 105 1.43 -5.47 3.99
N ASP A 106 1.77 -4.73 2.93
CA ASP A 106 3.06 -4.86 2.24
C ASP A 106 4.25 -4.56 3.17
N ALA A 107 4.09 -3.61 4.11
CA ALA A 107 5.11 -3.27 5.11
C ALA A 107 5.22 -4.29 6.26
N GLY A 108 4.41 -5.36 6.26
CA GLY A 108 4.44 -6.40 7.28
C GLY A 108 3.75 -6.02 8.59
N ALA A 109 2.94 -4.96 8.62
CA ALA A 109 2.27 -4.48 9.84
C ALA A 109 1.32 -5.53 10.46
N PHE A 110 0.90 -6.51 9.67
CA PHE A 110 0.00 -7.59 10.08
C PHE A 110 0.70 -8.96 10.17
N ASN A 111 2.03 -9.02 10.27
CA ASN A 111 2.77 -10.29 10.28
C ASN A 111 2.52 -11.16 11.52
N ASP A 112 2.13 -10.55 12.64
CA ASP A 112 1.79 -11.27 13.88
C ASP A 112 0.35 -11.83 13.88
N PHE A 113 -0.40 -11.56 12.82
CA PHE A 113 -1.81 -11.95 12.67
C PHE A 113 -1.95 -13.11 11.69
N GLU A 114 -2.98 -13.91 11.88
CA GLU A 114 -3.35 -14.92 10.89
C GLU A 114 -4.00 -14.23 9.67
N LYS A 115 -3.60 -14.66 8.47
CA LYS A 115 -4.00 -14.07 7.19
C LYS A 115 -4.69 -15.14 6.34
N ASN A 116 -6.00 -14.98 6.14
CA ASN A 116 -6.78 -15.83 5.24
C ASN A 116 -7.04 -15.08 3.93
N TRP A 117 -6.55 -15.63 2.82
CA TRP A 117 -6.64 -15.00 1.49
C TRP A 117 -7.85 -15.50 0.72
N PHE A 118 -8.57 -14.57 0.11
CA PHE A 118 -9.75 -14.82 -0.71
C PHE A 118 -9.56 -14.25 -2.11
N ALA A 119 -10.16 -14.93 -3.10
CA ALA A 119 -10.06 -14.53 -4.49
C ALA A 119 -10.74 -13.18 -4.77
N ASN A 120 -11.79 -12.86 -4.00
CA ASN A 120 -12.52 -11.60 -4.10
C ASN A 120 -13.00 -11.11 -2.73
N GLU A 121 -13.36 -9.83 -2.68
CA GLU A 121 -13.85 -9.20 -1.45
C GLU A 121 -15.17 -9.78 -0.94
N ARG A 122 -16.04 -10.24 -1.85
CA ARG A 122 -17.36 -10.78 -1.46
C ARG A 122 -17.20 -12.03 -0.61
N GLU A 123 -16.37 -12.97 -1.03
CA GLU A 123 -16.03 -14.18 -0.27
C GLU A 123 -15.41 -13.84 1.09
N ALA A 124 -14.48 -12.88 1.12
CA ALA A 124 -13.87 -12.44 2.37
C ALA A 124 -14.91 -11.86 3.35
N ARG A 125 -15.89 -11.10 2.85
CA ARG A 125 -16.98 -10.53 3.67
C ARG A 125 -18.00 -11.57 4.13
N GLU A 126 -18.27 -12.60 3.31
CA GLU A 126 -19.07 -13.75 3.72
C GLU A 126 -18.39 -14.48 4.88
N TRP A 127 -17.10 -14.78 4.72
CA TRP A 127 -16.30 -15.44 5.75
C TRP A 127 -16.18 -14.59 7.04
N GLN A 128 -15.98 -13.28 6.91
CA GLN A 128 -15.91 -12.34 8.03
C GLN A 128 -17.18 -12.33 8.89
N ARG A 129 -18.36 -12.52 8.28
CA ARG A 129 -19.63 -12.55 9.04
C ARG A 129 -19.70 -13.73 10.01
N GLU A 130 -19.06 -14.84 9.66
CA GLU A 130 -19.06 -16.07 10.46
C GLU A 130 -17.92 -16.11 11.46
N HIS A 131 -16.73 -15.60 11.10
CA HIS A 131 -15.50 -15.77 11.88
C HIS A 131 -14.97 -14.46 12.49
N GLY A 132 -15.49 -13.31 12.06
CA GLY A 132 -14.98 -11.99 12.41
C GLY A 132 -13.71 -11.59 11.66
N GLY A 133 -12.89 -10.74 12.29
CA GLY A 133 -11.62 -10.28 11.72
C GLY A 133 -11.74 -9.02 10.87
N TYR A 134 -10.58 -8.50 10.45
CA TYR A 134 -10.47 -7.27 9.68
C TYR A 134 -10.15 -7.56 8.21
N ILE A 135 -10.93 -7.01 7.28
CA ILE A 135 -10.71 -7.22 5.84
C ILE A 135 -9.85 -6.10 5.27
N VAL A 136 -8.77 -6.48 4.59
CA VAL A 136 -7.94 -5.58 3.78
C VAL A 136 -8.10 -5.95 2.30
N ARG A 137 -8.46 -4.96 1.47
CA ARG A 137 -8.53 -5.10 0.00
C ARG A 137 -7.12 -5.06 -0.59
N TYR A 138 -6.83 -5.96 -1.52
CA TYR A 138 -5.55 -6.03 -2.22
C TYR A 138 -5.77 -6.28 -3.72
N GLY A 139 -5.94 -5.19 -4.48
CA GLY A 139 -6.34 -5.29 -5.88
C GLY A 139 -7.72 -5.94 -6.00
N GLU A 140 -7.81 -7.06 -6.71
CA GLU A 140 -9.05 -7.85 -6.84
C GLU A 140 -9.27 -8.81 -5.67
N GLN A 141 -8.20 -9.15 -4.95
CA GLN A 141 -8.23 -10.07 -3.82
C GLN A 141 -8.52 -9.35 -2.50
N ALA A 142 -8.82 -10.13 -1.47
CA ALA A 142 -8.97 -9.62 -0.11
C ALA A 142 -8.33 -10.58 0.89
N VAL A 143 -7.83 -10.02 1.99
CA VAL A 143 -7.27 -10.80 3.11
C VAL A 143 -8.04 -10.49 4.38
N ALA A 144 -8.44 -11.55 5.09
CA ALA A 144 -8.96 -11.45 6.44
C ALA A 144 -7.83 -11.59 7.46
N ILE A 145 -7.75 -10.61 8.35
CA ILE A 145 -6.72 -10.48 9.37
C ILE A 145 -7.33 -10.78 10.73
N LEU A 146 -6.81 -11.80 11.39
CA LEU A 146 -7.33 -12.31 12.65
C LEU A 146 -6.28 -12.21 13.75
N LYS A 147 -6.72 -11.77 14.93
CA LYS A 147 -5.88 -11.79 16.12
C LYS A 147 -5.73 -13.25 16.56
N ARG A 148 -4.50 -13.74 16.63
CA ARG A 148 -4.20 -15.04 17.25
C ARG A 148 -4.53 -14.92 18.74
N GLU A 149 -5.33 -15.85 19.26
CA GLU A 149 -5.55 -16.01 20.70
C GLU A 149 -4.29 -16.53 21.40
#